data_AF-A0A930MJU6-F1
#
_entry.id   AF-A0A930MJU6-F1
#
_cell.length_a   1.000
_cell.length_b   1.000
_cell.length_c   1.000
_cell.angle_alpha   90.00
_cell.angle_beta   90.00
_cell.angle_gamma   90.00
#
_symmetry.space_group_name_H-M   'P 1'
#
loop_
_entity.id
_entity.type
_entity.pdbx_description
1 polymer ?
#
loop_
_entity_poly.entity_id
_entity_poly.type
_entity_poly.pdbx_seq_one_letter_code
_entity_poly.pdbx_strand_id
1 'polypeptide(L)'
;MQVSMSELRHRISILRPVTETDDEGNILSSSVQELSKAWALVLPFAAKISDGYAEKVQEVDYRIVIRYRADVRVTDLVQWNGKRLTPIAPPYLLGGKKRWLVMECRELVEDG
;
A
#
# COMPACT_ATOMS: atom_id res chain seq x y z
N MET A 1 -4.71 15.81 11.08
CA MET A 1 -3.52 15.72 10.20
C MET A 1 -3.63 16.82 9.15
N GLN A 2 -2.67 17.76 9.12
CA GLN A 2 -2.52 18.74 8.03
C GLN A 2 -1.40 18.21 7.13
N VAL A 3 -1.60 18.26 5.80
CA VAL A 3 -0.61 17.78 4.82
C VAL A 3 -0.39 18.86 3.78
N SER A 4 0.87 19.11 3.47
CA SER A 4 1.35 20.05 2.47
C SER A 4 2.16 19.33 1.38
N MET A 5 2.38 20.01 0.25
CA MET A 5 3.18 19.46 -0.87
C MET A 5 4.61 19.12 -0.45
N SER A 6 5.24 19.89 0.43
CA SER A 6 6.64 19.73 0.86
C SER A 6 6.88 18.52 1.76
N GLU A 7 5.82 17.88 2.24
CA GLU A 7 5.89 16.66 3.04
C GLU A 7 5.91 15.39 2.19
N LEU A 8 5.57 15.49 0.89
CA LEU A 8 5.61 14.36 -0.04
C LEU A 8 7.04 14.03 -0.49
N ARG A 9 7.84 13.47 0.41
CA ARG A 9 9.29 13.26 0.22
C ARG A 9 9.70 11.88 -0.27
N HIS A 10 8.76 10.93 -0.33
CA HIS A 10 9.04 9.54 -0.68
C HIS A 10 8.49 9.22 -2.07
N ARG A 11 9.20 8.38 -2.83
CA ARG A 11 8.67 7.82 -4.07
C ARG A 11 8.08 6.44 -3.81
N ILE A 12 6.84 6.23 -4.24
CA ILE A 12 6.17 4.93 -4.17
C ILE A 12 5.72 4.50 -5.57
N SER A 13 5.61 3.19 -5.77
CA SER A 13 4.90 2.59 -6.89
C SER A 13 3.60 1.96 -6.39
N ILE A 14 2.50 2.21 -7.10
CA ILE A 14 1.23 1.52 -6.89
C ILE A 14 1.17 0.39 -7.90
N LEU A 15 0.94 -0.82 -7.40
CA LEU A 15 0.92 -2.04 -8.19
C LEU A 15 -0.48 -2.66 -8.14
N ARG A 16 -0.93 -3.27 -9.22
CA ARG A 16 -2.20 -3.98 -9.29
C ARG A 16 -1.95 -5.46 -9.52
N PRO A 17 -2.36 -6.34 -8.61
CA PRO A 17 -2.48 -7.76 -8.89
C PRO A 17 -3.49 -7.95 -10.03
N VAL A 18 -3.09 -8.67 -11.07
CA VAL A 18 -3.92 -9.04 -12.21
C VAL A 18 -3.94 -10.56 -12.26
N THR A 19 -5.15 -11.11 -12.19
CA THR A 19 -5.40 -12.55 -12.30
C THR A 19 -6.11 -12.79 -13.62
N GLU A 20 -5.53 -13.64 -14.45
CA GLU A 20 -6.16 -14.12 -15.68
C GLU A 20 -6.88 -15.42 -15.35
N THR A 21 -8.16 -15.52 -15.72
CA THR A 21 -8.96 -16.73 -15.53
C THR A 21 -9.44 -17.29 -16.87
N ASP A 22 -9.61 -18.60 -16.95
CA ASP A 22 -10.31 -19.23 -18.08
C ASP A 22 -11.84 -19.04 -17.97
N ASP A 23 -12.58 -19.57 -18.96
CA ASP A 23 -14.05 -19.57 -18.98
C ASP A 23 -14.68 -20.36 -17.83
N GLU A 24 -13.94 -21.26 -17.18
CA GLU A 24 -14.38 -22.05 -16.02
C GLU A 24 -14.04 -21.36 -14.69
N GLY A 25 -13.35 -20.21 -14.72
CA GLY A 25 -12.94 -19.45 -13.55
C GLY A 25 -11.64 -19.94 -12.89
N ASN A 26 -10.91 -20.86 -13.51
CA ASN A 26 -9.61 -21.30 -13.02
C ASN A 26 -8.56 -20.22 -13.26
N ILE A 27 -7.66 -20.04 -12.31
CA ILE A 27 -6.55 -19.08 -12.41
C ILE A 27 -5.51 -19.62 -13.40
N LEU A 28 -5.36 -18.95 -14.53
CA LEU A 28 -4.34 -19.25 -15.54
C LEU A 28 -3.00 -18.60 -15.21
N SER A 29 -3.05 -17.36 -14.72
CA SER A 29 -1.85 -16.59 -14.38
C SER A 29 -2.16 -15.59 -13.27
N SER A 30 -1.14 -15.25 -12.48
CA SER A 30 -1.18 -14.13 -11.55
C SER A 30 0.07 -13.29 -11.76
N SER A 31 -0.13 -12.02 -12.08
CA SER A 31 0.95 -11.06 -12.31
C SER A 31 0.70 -9.78 -11.52
N VAL A 32 1.74 -8.97 -11.37
CA VAL A 32 1.64 -7.67 -10.69
C VAL A 32 2.06 -6.59 -11.68
N GLN A 33 1.13 -5.71 -12.02
CA GLN A 33 1.34 -4.62 -12.96
C GLN A 33 1.61 -3.31 -12.21
N GLU A 34 2.62 -2.53 -12.59
CA GLU A 34 2.78 -1.17 -12.07
C GLU A 34 1.72 -0.25 -12.69
N LEU A 35 0.81 0.28 -11.86
CA LEU A 35 -0.22 1.22 -12.28
C LEU A 35 0.37 2.62 -12.45
N SER A 36 1.15 3.08 -11.47
CA SER A 36 1.78 4.41 -11.51
C SER A 36 2.75 4.64 -10.34
N LYS A 37 3.57 5.69 -10.47
CA LYS A 37 4.45 6.19 -9.41
C LYS A 37 3.95 7.52 -8.83
N ALA A 38 4.08 7.71 -7.52
CA ALA A 38 3.64 8.93 -6.83
C ALA A 38 4.67 9.43 -5.81
N TRP A 39 4.66 10.74 -5.56
CA TRP A 39 5.29 11.33 -4.38
C TRP A 39 4.35 11.17 -3.19
N ALA A 40 4.91 10.76 -2.05
CA ALA A 40 4.17 10.36 -0.87
C ALA A 40 4.79 10.87 0.44
N LEU A 41 3.92 11.13 1.41
CA LEU A 41 4.26 11.20 2.82
C LEU A 41 3.99 9.82 3.41
N VAL A 42 5.01 9.17 3.97
CA VAL A 42 4.91 7.83 4.56
C VAL A 42 5.17 7.95 6.06
N LEU A 43 4.22 7.53 6.88
CA LEU A 43 4.29 7.63 8.34
C LEU A 43 3.99 6.25 8.98
N PRO A 44 4.91 5.65 9.74
CA PRO A 44 4.56 4.49 10.56
C PRO A 44 3.59 4.92 11.67
N PHE A 45 2.60 4.10 12.02
CA PHE A 45 1.65 4.42 13.09
C PHE A 45 1.31 3.27 14.03
N ALA A 46 1.62 2.02 13.67
CA ALA A 46 1.60 0.89 14.60
C ALA A 46 2.71 -0.10 14.26
N ALA A 47 3.32 -0.71 15.27
CA ALA A 47 4.24 -1.82 15.11
C ALA A 47 3.81 -2.93 16.06
N LYS A 48 3.60 -4.13 15.54
CA LYS A 48 3.29 -5.32 16.32
C LYS A 48 4.50 -6.26 16.28
N ILE A 49 4.98 -6.63 17.46
CA ILE A 49 6.08 -7.57 17.65
C ILE A 49 5.49 -8.81 18.31
N SER A 50 5.51 -9.94 17.62
CA SER A 50 5.10 -11.22 18.19
C SER A 50 6.36 -12.04 18.53
N ASP A 51 6.59 -12.29 19.83
CA ASP A 51 7.74 -13.06 20.33
C ASP A 51 7.28 -14.49 20.65
N GLY A 52 7.03 -15.28 19.59
CA GLY A 52 6.73 -16.71 19.64
C GLY A 52 7.95 -17.52 19.21
N TYR A 53 8.09 -18.75 19.72
CA TYR A 53 9.30 -19.59 19.64
C TYR A 53 9.72 -20.08 18.23
N ALA A 54 9.19 -19.48 17.16
CA ALA A 54 9.69 -19.59 15.79
C ALA A 54 9.28 -18.30 15.07
N GLU A 55 10.29 -17.54 14.61
CA GLU A 55 10.23 -16.31 13.81
C GLU A 55 9.66 -15.02 14.44
N LYS A 56 10.53 -14.00 14.50
CA LYS A 56 10.16 -12.63 14.83
C LYS A 56 9.44 -12.00 13.64
N VAL A 57 8.12 -12.13 13.57
CA VAL A 57 7.32 -11.37 12.61
C VAL A 57 7.15 -9.93 13.15
N GLN A 58 7.75 -8.97 12.44
CA GLN A 58 7.57 -7.54 12.69
C GLN A 58 6.56 -6.99 11.68
N GLU A 59 5.31 -6.81 12.11
CA GLU A 59 4.29 -6.14 11.29
C GLU A 59 4.33 -4.64 11.59
N VAL A 60 4.60 -3.82 10.57
CA VAL A 60 4.53 -2.35 10.68
C VAL A 60 3.41 -1.82 9.80
N ASP A 61 2.50 -1.07 10.41
CA ASP A 61 1.43 -0.36 9.72
C ASP A 61 1.86 1.07 9.40
N TYR A 62 1.65 1.46 8.15
CA TYR A 62 2.02 2.74 7.56
C TYR A 62 0.78 3.48 7.07
N ARG A 63 0.75 4.79 7.33
CA ARG A 63 -0.17 5.73 6.70
C ARG A 63 0.58 6.44 5.59
N ILE A 64 0.11 6.24 4.37
CA ILE A 64 0.70 6.79 3.15
C ILE A 64 -0.26 7.83 2.60
N VAL A 65 0.22 9.06 2.43
CA VAL A 65 -0.56 10.15 1.84
C VAL A 65 0.05 10.55 0.51
N ILE A 66 -0.79 10.56 -0.52
CA ILE A 66 -0.44 11.02 -1.87
C ILE A 66 -1.40 12.10 -2.34
N ARG A 67 -1.11 12.72 -3.48
CA ARG A 67 -2.10 13.52 -4.20
C ARG A 67 -3.31 12.66 -4.57
N TYR A 68 -4.50 13.25 -4.45
CA TYR A 68 -5.74 12.56 -4.78
C TYR A 68 -5.72 11.95 -6.17
N ARG A 69 -6.26 10.74 -6.25
CA ARG A 69 -6.57 10.01 -7.48
C ARG A 69 -7.68 9.01 -7.21
N ALA A 70 -8.43 8.65 -8.24
CA ALA A 70 -9.65 7.85 -8.13
C ALA A 70 -9.47 6.37 -8.52
N ASP A 71 -8.32 6.02 -9.07
CA ASP A 71 -8.00 4.74 -9.69
C ASP A 71 -7.35 3.73 -8.73
N VAL A 72 -7.05 4.13 -7.48
CA VAL A 72 -6.45 3.25 -6.44
C VAL A 72 -7.52 2.44 -5.73
N ARG A 73 -7.26 1.15 -5.56
CA ARG A 73 -8.13 0.15 -4.95
C ARG A 73 -7.50 -0.43 -3.68
N VAL A 74 -8.33 -1.00 -2.81
CA VAL A 74 -7.87 -1.73 -1.61
C VAL A 74 -7.08 -3.00 -1.95
N THR A 75 -7.30 -3.56 -3.14
CA THR A 75 -6.58 -4.75 -3.64
C THR A 75 -5.24 -4.40 -4.29
N ASP A 76 -4.93 -3.13 -4.49
CA ASP A 76 -3.64 -2.72 -5.03
C ASP A 76 -2.54 -2.91 -3.97
N LEU A 77 -1.29 -3.03 -4.38
CA LEU A 77 -0.12 -3.06 -3.50
C LEU A 77 0.65 -1.75 -3.60
N VAL A 78 1.38 -1.41 -2.55
CA VAL A 78 2.31 -0.28 -2.57
C VAL A 78 3.73 -0.81 -2.43
N GLN A 79 4.60 -0.45 -3.38
CA GLN A 79 6.02 -0.69 -3.27
C GLN A 79 6.75 0.58 -2.85
N TRP A 80 7.50 0.50 -1.76
CA TRP A 80 8.22 1.62 -1.18
C TRP A 80 9.50 1.14 -0.51
N ASN A 81 10.65 1.70 -0.91
CA ASN A 81 11.95 1.42 -0.29
C ASN A 81 12.28 -0.08 -0.17
N GLY A 82 12.01 -0.85 -1.24
CA GLY A 82 12.20 -2.31 -1.25
C GLY A 82 11.11 -3.11 -0.51
N LYS A 83 10.24 -2.46 0.27
CA LYS A 83 9.12 -3.10 0.98
C LYS A 83 7.90 -3.19 0.08
N ARG A 84 7.14 -4.28 0.24
CA ARG A 84 5.78 -4.42 -0.29
C ARG A 84 4.77 -4.21 0.83
N LEU A 85 3.81 -3.34 0.59
CA LEU A 85 2.79 -2.98 1.57
C LEU A 85 1.40 -3.30 1.02
N THR A 86 0.58 -3.95 1.82
CA THR A 86 -0.81 -4.28 1.50
C THR A 86 -1.77 -3.30 2.19
N PRO A 87 -2.70 -2.66 1.48
CA PRO A 87 -3.75 -1.87 2.10
C PRO A 87 -4.55 -2.72 3.10
N ILE A 88 -4.73 -2.21 4.30
CA ILE A 88 -5.54 -2.85 5.36
C ILE A 88 -6.95 -2.25 5.46
N ALA A 89 -7.19 -1.15 4.73
CA ALA A 89 -8.49 -0.48 4.63
C ALA A 89 -8.63 0.21 3.26
N PRO A 90 -9.88 0.46 2.80
CA PRO A 90 -10.12 1.25 1.59
C PRO A 90 -9.46 2.65 1.67
N PRO A 91 -8.84 3.13 0.59
CA PRO A 91 -8.28 4.48 0.55
C PRO A 91 -9.35 5.56 0.82
N TYR A 92 -9.00 6.59 1.57
CA TYR A 92 -9.94 7.66 1.95
C TYR A 92 -9.37 9.06 1.75
N LEU A 93 -10.27 10.05 1.69
CA LEU A 93 -9.90 11.44 1.46
C LEU A 93 -9.42 12.10 2.76
N LEU A 94 -8.35 12.89 2.67
CA LEU A 94 -7.97 13.82 3.73
C LEU A 94 -8.25 15.27 3.32
N GLY A 95 -9.06 15.97 4.12
CA GLY A 95 -9.27 17.41 4.01
C GLY A 95 -10.35 17.89 3.03
N GLY A 96 -11.42 17.11 2.78
CA GLY A 96 -12.69 17.55 2.17
C GLY A 96 -12.68 18.02 0.70
N LYS A 97 -11.51 18.35 0.12
CA LYS A 97 -11.38 18.95 -1.22
C LYS A 97 -10.73 18.04 -2.27
N LYS A 98 -10.78 16.71 -2.09
CA LYS A 98 -10.08 15.74 -2.98
C LYS A 98 -8.64 16.16 -3.28
N ARG A 99 -7.93 16.64 -2.25
CA ARG A 99 -6.52 17.09 -2.39
C ARG A 99 -5.56 15.93 -2.16
N TRP A 100 -5.92 15.10 -1.19
CA TRP A 100 -5.08 14.06 -0.64
C TRP A 100 -5.86 12.75 -0.60
N LEU A 101 -5.18 11.67 -0.98
CA LEU A 101 -5.63 10.30 -0.77
C LEU A 101 -4.75 9.68 0.32
N VAL A 102 -5.39 9.05 1.29
CA VAL A 102 -4.73 8.31 2.36
C VAL A 102 -4.92 6.83 2.11
N MET A 103 -3.83 6.08 2.21
CA MET A 103 -3.78 4.62 2.17
C MET A 103 -3.18 4.16 3.49
N GLU A 104 -3.86 3.25 4.17
CA GLU A 104 -3.32 2.59 5.35
C GLU A 104 -2.88 1.20 4.93
N CYS A 105 -1.58 0.92 5.07
CA CYS A 105 -0.96 -0.27 4.53
C CYS A 105 -0.14 -0.97 5.60
N ARG A 106 -0.10 -2.30 5.56
CA ARG A 106 0.77 -3.13 6.38
C ARG A 106 1.94 -3.65 5.55
N GLU A 107 3.12 -3.70 6.13
CA GLU A 107 4.26 -4.37 5.51
C GLU A 107 4.04 -5.87 5.43
N LEU A 108 4.19 -6.42 4.21
CA LEU A 108 4.33 -7.86 4.02
C LEU A 108 5.74 -8.26 4.43
N VAL A 109 5.83 -9.08 5.47
CA VAL A 109 7.04 -9.83 5.80
C VAL A 109 7.01 -11.08 4.93
N GLU A 110 7.79 -11.12 3.86
CA GLU A 110 8.00 -12.37 3.12
C GLU A 110 8.94 -13.24 3.98
N ASP A 111 8.44 -14.39 4.43
CA ASP A 111 9.23 -15.49 5.03
C ASP A 111 10.36 -15.83 4.04
N GLY A 112 11.60 -15.82 4.53
CA GLY A 112 12.81 -16.08 3.72
C GLY A 112 13.02 -17.54 3.37
#